data_AF-A0A256XE86-F1
#
_entry.id   AF-A0A256XE86-F1
#
_cell.length_a   1.000
_cell.length_b   1.000
_cell.length_c   1.000
_cell.angle_alpha   90.00
_cell.angle_beta   90.00
_cell.angle_gamma   90.00
#
_symmetry.space_group_name_H-M   'P 1'
#
loop_
_entity.id
_entity.type
_entity.pdbx_description
1 polymer ?
#
loop_
_entity_poly.entity_id
_entity_poly.type
_entity_poly.pdbx_seq_one_letter_code
_entity_poly.pdbx_strand_id
1 'polypeptide(L)'
;MFLNKKDHGFEKMGINTQALAILVKKPANSFLALKAIKNSNGIAVAVSDNQIMLAEKLLAKTEGLFAEPASASTIAAISNLLNEGIIDKSDKVVCLITASGLKAPYVLEAIIRRGKKISFRKSLGVKLQILKLLDMGVSYGYELWKALGRDISIQAVYQHLNELEEKELVKSDWKERRKYYQLTEKGKHVLNLLKTLILLF
;
A
#
# COMPACT_ATOMS: atom_id res chain seq x y z
N MET A 1 -15.63 29.02 21.38
CA MET A 1 -15.79 30.21 20.52
C MET A 1 -14.85 29.98 19.34
N PHE A 2 -15.23 29.61 18.11
CA PHE A 2 -16.43 29.82 17.31
C PHE A 2 -16.82 28.51 16.59
N LEU A 3 -18.11 28.14 16.63
CA LEU A 3 -18.73 27.37 15.55
C LEU A 3 -19.76 28.30 14.93
N ASN A 4 -19.31 29.08 13.94
CA ASN A 4 -20.21 29.94 13.19
C ASN A 4 -21.00 29.05 12.24
N LYS A 5 -22.32 29.02 12.42
CA LYS A 5 -23.28 28.46 11.47
C LYS A 5 -23.17 29.24 10.16
N LYS A 6 -22.37 28.75 9.22
CA LYS A 6 -22.57 29.03 7.80
C LYS A 6 -22.49 27.73 7.05
N ASP A 7 -23.58 27.44 6.34
CA ASP A 7 -23.71 26.43 5.30
C ASP A 7 -22.71 26.70 4.17
N HIS A 8 -21.43 26.43 4.43
CA HIS A 8 -20.45 26.28 3.38
C HIS A 8 -20.53 24.84 2.92
N GLY A 9 -21.20 24.65 1.78
CA GLY A 9 -21.29 23.37 1.10
C GLY A 9 -19.92 22.71 1.08
N PHE A 10 -19.90 21.41 1.39
CA PHE A 10 -18.74 20.57 1.17
C PHE A 10 -18.42 20.63 -0.34
N GLU A 11 -17.55 21.56 -0.74
CA GLU A 11 -16.92 21.57 -2.05
C GLU A 11 -16.37 20.16 -2.30
N LYS A 12 -16.52 19.67 -3.54
CA LYS A 12 -16.07 18.34 -3.99
C LYS A 12 -14.53 18.24 -3.95
N MET A 13 -13.93 18.27 -2.77
CA MET A 13 -12.57 17.79 -2.57
C MET A 13 -12.65 16.27 -2.51
N GLY A 14 -11.96 15.59 -3.42
CA GLY A 14 -11.81 14.14 -3.35
C GLY A 14 -11.21 13.75 -2.00
N ILE A 15 -11.73 12.68 -1.37
CA ILE A 15 -11.07 12.12 -0.19
C ILE A 15 -9.76 11.49 -0.64
N ASN A 16 -8.66 11.88 -0.01
CA ASN A 16 -7.34 11.35 -0.34
C ASN A 16 -6.50 11.26 0.93
N THR A 17 -6.02 10.05 1.23
CA THR A 17 -5.03 9.77 2.27
C THR A 17 -4.45 8.38 2.03
N GLN A 18 -3.18 8.21 2.36
CA GLN A 18 -2.52 6.90 2.40
C GLN A 18 -2.98 6.04 3.59
N ALA A 19 -3.64 6.64 4.60
CA ALA A 19 -4.22 5.92 5.73
C ALA A 19 -5.58 5.31 5.38
N LEU A 20 -5.55 4.26 4.55
CA LEU A 20 -6.76 3.68 3.95
C LEU A 20 -7.83 3.23 4.96
N ALA A 21 -7.44 2.80 6.16
CA ALA A 21 -8.39 2.37 7.19
C ALA A 21 -9.28 3.51 7.74
N ILE A 22 -8.90 4.78 7.52
CA ILE A 22 -9.69 5.97 7.87
C ILE A 22 -10.11 6.79 6.65
N LEU A 23 -9.90 6.27 5.43
CA LEU A 23 -10.35 6.88 4.17
C LEU A 23 -11.86 6.68 3.99
N VAL A 24 -12.66 7.44 4.74
CA VAL A 24 -14.12 7.30 4.78
C VAL A 24 -14.81 8.62 4.46
N LYS A 25 -15.48 8.69 3.30
CA LYS A 25 -16.19 9.91 2.85
C LYS A 25 -17.39 10.25 3.72
N LYS A 26 -18.15 9.25 4.15
CA LYS A 26 -19.37 9.38 4.94
C LYS A 26 -19.36 8.33 6.05
N PRO A 27 -18.85 8.66 7.25
CA PRO A 27 -18.80 7.70 8.35
C PRO A 27 -20.21 7.32 8.81
N ALA A 28 -20.52 6.03 8.79
CA ALA A 28 -21.82 5.49 9.19
C ALA A 28 -22.24 5.94 10.60
N ASN A 29 -21.30 6.00 11.53
CA ASN A 29 -21.54 6.35 12.94
C ASN A 29 -21.08 7.78 13.30
N SER A 30 -21.10 8.71 12.34
CA SER A 30 -20.66 10.10 12.56
C SER A 30 -21.39 10.81 13.72
N PHE A 31 -22.68 10.55 13.89
CA PHE A 31 -23.47 11.12 14.99
C PHE A 31 -22.99 10.62 16.38
N LEU A 32 -22.58 9.35 16.49
CA LEU A 32 -22.03 8.80 17.74
C LEU A 32 -20.68 9.43 18.06
N ALA A 33 -19.81 9.60 17.05
CA ALA A 33 -18.53 10.27 17.23
C ALA A 33 -18.70 11.72 17.68
N LEU A 34 -19.59 12.49 17.04
CA LEU A 34 -19.90 13.87 17.44
C LEU A 34 -20.49 13.95 18.85
N LYS A 35 -21.35 13.00 19.23
CA LYS A 35 -21.90 12.91 20.59
C LYS A 35 -20.80 12.61 21.61
N ALA A 36 -19.91 11.67 21.32
CA ALA A 36 -18.80 11.32 22.19
C ALA A 36 -17.86 12.51 22.43
N ILE A 37 -17.46 13.21 21.36
CA ILE A 37 -16.62 14.42 21.43
C ILE A 37 -17.28 15.50 22.30
N LYS A 38 -18.58 15.77 22.10
CA LYS A 38 -19.30 16.78 22.90
C LYS A 38 -19.40 16.38 24.37
N ASN A 39 -19.76 15.13 24.64
CA ASN A 39 -19.94 14.64 26.00
C ASN A 39 -18.64 14.59 26.80
N SER A 40 -17.50 14.38 26.13
CA SER A 40 -16.19 14.38 26.79
C SER A 40 -15.52 15.76 26.83
N ASN A 41 -16.18 16.81 26.32
CA ASN A 41 -15.54 18.11 26.02
C ASN A 41 -14.23 17.96 25.20
N GLY A 42 -14.18 16.92 24.36
CA GLY A 42 -13.05 16.64 23.50
C GLY A 42 -13.07 17.44 22.21
N ILE A 43 -12.12 17.12 21.33
CA ILE A 43 -11.99 17.73 20.02
C ILE A 43 -11.71 16.67 18.95
N ALA A 44 -11.85 17.07 17.68
CA ALA A 44 -11.35 16.32 16.54
C ALA A 44 -10.28 17.15 15.84
N VAL A 45 -9.16 16.52 15.50
CA VAL A 45 -8.03 17.16 14.82
C VAL A 45 -7.70 16.39 13.55
N ALA A 46 -7.22 17.12 12.54
CA ALA A 46 -6.72 16.55 11.31
C ALA A 46 -5.19 16.51 11.32
N VAL A 47 -4.61 15.48 10.72
CA VAL A 47 -3.17 15.33 10.51
C VAL A 47 -2.91 14.99 9.05
N SER A 48 -1.78 15.43 8.52
CA SER A 48 -1.37 15.10 7.14
C SER A 48 -0.73 13.71 7.04
N ASP A 49 -0.78 13.10 5.85
CA ASP A 49 -0.08 11.84 5.57
C ASP A 49 1.41 11.90 5.92
N ASN A 50 2.07 13.04 5.68
CA ASN A 50 3.47 13.23 6.06
C ASN A 50 3.69 13.13 7.57
N GLN A 51 2.80 13.71 8.37
CA GLN A 51 2.87 13.61 9.84
C GLN A 51 2.61 12.17 10.30
N ILE A 52 1.65 11.48 9.68
CA ILE A 52 1.38 10.06 9.94
C ILE A 52 2.63 9.22 9.66
N MET A 53 3.26 9.36 8.50
CA MET A 53 4.47 8.61 8.15
C MET A 53 5.65 8.91 9.08
N LEU A 54 5.78 10.13 9.58
CA LEU A 54 6.79 10.48 10.57
C LEU A 54 6.50 9.81 11.91
N ALA A 55 5.24 9.78 12.33
CA ALA A 55 4.80 9.12 13.55
C ALA A 55 4.99 7.59 13.51
N GLU A 56 4.69 6.94 12.39
CA GLU A 56 4.97 5.51 12.19
C GLU A 56 6.46 5.19 12.40
N LYS A 57 7.34 6.00 11.78
CA LYS A 57 8.79 5.85 11.92
C LYS A 57 9.27 6.11 13.33
N LEU A 58 8.69 7.11 14.00
CA LEU A 58 9.02 7.43 15.37
C LEU A 58 8.70 6.26 16.29
N LEU A 59 7.46 5.75 16.25
CA LEU A 59 7.02 4.58 17.02
C LEU A 59 7.90 3.36 16.77
N ALA A 60 8.18 3.05 15.50
CA ALA A 60 9.01 1.90 15.17
C ALA A 60 10.45 2.05 15.71
N LYS A 61 10.99 3.28 15.69
CA LYS A 61 12.37 3.56 16.11
C LYS A 61 12.54 3.65 17.63
N THR A 62 11.58 4.23 18.34
CA THR A 62 11.71 4.48 19.79
C THR A 62 11.05 3.41 20.64
N GLU A 63 9.89 2.89 20.20
CA GLU A 63 9.10 1.93 20.98
C GLU A 63 9.13 0.50 20.42
N GLY A 64 9.74 0.30 19.24
CA GLY A 64 9.69 -0.98 18.53
C GLY A 64 8.28 -1.35 18.05
N LEU A 65 7.35 -0.40 18.03
CA LEU A 65 5.96 -0.62 17.64
C LEU A 65 5.76 -0.31 16.16
N PHE A 66 5.51 -1.34 15.36
CA PHE A 66 5.13 -1.18 13.98
C PHE A 66 3.61 -1.06 13.85
N ALA A 67 3.11 0.18 13.90
CA ALA A 67 1.70 0.53 13.74
C ALA A 67 1.33 0.75 12.26
N GLU A 68 0.05 0.54 11.91
CA GLU A 68 -0.46 0.97 10.60
C GLU A 68 -0.65 2.51 10.53
N PRO A 69 -0.79 3.10 9.32
CA PRO A 69 -0.91 4.56 9.18
C PRO A 69 -2.09 5.17 9.95
N ALA A 70 -3.27 4.54 9.90
CA ALA A 70 -4.44 5.03 10.62
C ALA A 70 -4.21 5.04 12.14
N SER A 71 -3.56 4.01 12.68
CA SER A 71 -3.19 3.94 14.10
C SER A 71 -2.17 5.02 14.48
N ALA A 72 -1.15 5.22 13.64
CA ALA A 72 -0.12 6.23 13.86
C ALA A 72 -0.64 7.69 13.79
N SER A 73 -1.82 7.92 13.22
CA SER A 73 -2.46 9.25 13.23
C SER A 73 -2.68 9.80 14.65
N THR A 74 -2.92 8.92 15.63
CA THR A 74 -3.08 9.31 17.04
C THR A 74 -1.80 9.91 17.61
N ILE A 75 -0.64 9.34 17.26
CA ILE A 75 0.68 9.84 17.66
C ILE A 75 1.03 11.12 16.89
N ALA A 76 0.72 11.16 15.59
CA ALA A 76 0.93 12.36 14.77
C ALA A 76 0.20 13.58 15.34
N ALA A 77 -0.99 13.37 15.92
CA ALA A 77 -1.78 14.44 16.51
C ALA A 77 -1.14 15.06 17.78
N ILE A 78 -0.38 14.29 18.56
CA ILE A 78 0.22 14.76 19.83
C ILE A 78 1.05 16.03 19.62
N SER A 79 1.87 16.08 18.56
CA SER A 79 2.70 17.26 18.29
C SER A 79 1.86 18.51 18.00
N ASN A 80 0.73 18.37 17.30
CA ASN A 80 -0.16 19.50 17.04
C ASN A 80 -0.85 19.94 18.34
N LEU A 81 -1.36 18.98 19.12
CA LEU A 81 -2.07 19.25 20.38
C LEU A 81 -1.18 19.94 21.43
N LEU A 82 0.10 19.55 21.52
CA LEU A 82 1.08 20.22 22.38
C LEU A 82 1.37 21.64 21.90
N ASN A 83 1.59 21.83 20.60
CA ASN A 83 1.90 23.15 20.02
C ASN A 83 0.73 24.12 20.14
N GLU A 84 -0.49 23.62 20.07
CA GLU A 84 -1.74 24.38 20.23
C GLU A 84 -2.11 24.61 21.71
N GLY A 85 -1.36 24.01 22.65
CA GLY A 85 -1.63 24.13 24.09
C GLY A 85 -2.90 23.43 24.55
N ILE A 86 -3.40 22.46 23.77
CA ILE A 86 -4.60 21.67 24.09
C ILE A 86 -4.27 20.60 25.13
N ILE A 87 -3.06 20.05 25.06
CA ILE A 87 -2.50 19.13 26.07
C ILE A 87 -1.14 19.66 26.54
N ASP A 88 -0.75 19.31 27.75
CA ASP A 88 0.56 19.62 28.35
C ASP A 88 1.49 18.39 28.38
N LYS A 89 2.80 18.63 28.49
CA LYS A 89 3.80 17.55 28.63
C LYS A 89 3.61 16.68 29.87
N SER A 90 2.94 17.21 30.90
CA SER A 90 2.62 16.48 32.13
C SER A 90 1.35 15.64 32.03
N ASP A 91 0.56 15.79 30.96
CA ASP A 91 -0.67 15.02 30.78
C ASP A 91 -0.38 13.55 30.50
N LYS A 92 -1.27 12.68 30.99
CA LYS A 92 -1.26 11.26 30.66
C LYS A 92 -2.15 11.01 29.46
N VAL A 93 -1.53 10.70 28.32
CA VAL A 93 -2.22 10.47 27.05
C VAL A 93 -2.23 8.98 26.70
N VAL A 94 -3.39 8.46 26.31
CA VAL A 94 -3.55 7.09 25.79
C VAL A 94 -3.80 7.17 24.29
N CYS A 95 -2.93 6.54 23.50
CA CYS A 95 -3.07 6.46 22.04
C CYS A 95 -3.46 5.05 21.62
N LEU A 96 -4.57 4.92 20.90
CA LEU A 96 -5.08 3.63 20.45
C LEU A 96 -4.38 3.19 19.17
N ILE A 97 -3.61 2.12 19.27
CA ILE A 97 -3.02 1.43 18.12
C ILE A 97 -3.93 0.26 17.75
N THR A 98 -4.84 0.50 16.80
CA THR A 98 -5.90 -0.45 16.43
C THR A 98 -5.41 -1.63 15.60
N ALA A 99 -4.30 -1.47 14.86
CA ALA A 99 -3.69 -2.57 14.13
C ALA A 99 -2.18 -2.40 13.90
N SER A 100 -1.53 -3.55 13.64
CA SER A 100 -0.13 -3.62 13.26
C SER A 100 0.09 -3.15 11.82
N GLY A 101 1.24 -2.52 11.56
CA GLY A 101 1.71 -2.15 10.24
C GLY A 101 1.88 -3.34 9.29
N LEU A 102 1.89 -4.58 9.79
CA LEU A 102 1.82 -5.79 8.96
C LEU A 102 0.53 -5.89 8.13
N LYS A 103 -0.56 -5.22 8.55
CA LYS A 103 -1.80 -5.13 7.75
C LYS A 103 -1.70 -4.15 6.58
N ALA A 104 -0.69 -3.28 6.54
CA ALA A 104 -0.49 -2.27 5.50
C ALA A 104 0.84 -2.48 4.75
N PRO A 105 1.03 -3.62 4.03
CA PRO A 105 2.30 -3.94 3.38
C PRO A 105 2.72 -2.93 2.29
N TYR A 106 1.77 -2.18 1.71
CA TYR A 106 2.05 -1.13 0.72
C TYR A 106 2.84 0.06 1.30
N VAL A 107 2.65 0.38 2.59
CA VAL A 107 3.45 1.42 3.26
C VAL A 107 4.85 0.92 3.56
N LEU A 108 4.98 -0.36 3.90
CA LEU A 108 6.28 -1.03 4.02
C LEU A 108 7.05 -0.92 2.68
N GLU A 109 6.38 -1.18 1.55
CA GLU A 109 6.98 -1.01 0.23
C GLU A 109 7.41 0.44 -0.03
N ALA A 110 6.61 1.44 0.33
CA ALA A 110 6.96 2.86 0.15
C ALA A 110 8.15 3.29 1.02
N ILE A 111 8.22 2.82 2.27
CA ILE A 111 9.35 3.04 3.18
C ILE A 111 10.62 2.36 2.65
N ILE A 112 10.50 1.11 2.18
CA ILE A 112 11.62 0.36 1.58
C ILE A 112 12.07 0.97 0.25
N ARG A 113 11.15 1.51 -0.57
CA ARG A 113 11.44 2.13 -1.88
C ARG A 113 12.29 3.39 -1.75
N ARG A 114 12.13 4.20 -0.70
CA ARG A 114 12.99 5.40 -0.48
C ARG A 114 14.48 5.06 -0.28
N GLY A 115 14.80 3.87 0.21
CA GLY A 115 16.19 3.38 0.32
C GLY A 115 16.71 2.64 -0.92
N LYS A 116 15.87 2.36 -1.92
CA LYS A 116 16.21 1.43 -3.00
C LYS A 116 15.62 1.85 -4.35
N LYS A 117 16.24 2.84 -5.02
CA LYS A 117 16.15 2.96 -6.49
C LYS A 117 16.52 1.65 -7.22
N ILE A 118 17.17 0.70 -6.54
CA ILE A 118 17.63 -0.60 -7.03
C ILE A 118 16.56 -1.73 -6.95
N SER A 119 15.48 -1.58 -6.15
CA SER A 119 14.58 -2.71 -5.80
C SER A 119 13.25 -2.79 -6.57
N PHE A 120 12.95 -1.84 -7.45
CA PHE A 120 11.68 -1.85 -8.20
C PHE A 120 11.55 -3.09 -9.12
N ARG A 121 12.69 -3.68 -9.52
CA ARG A 121 12.75 -4.97 -10.22
C ARG A 121 12.34 -6.16 -9.35
N LYS A 122 12.50 -6.10 -8.02
CA LYS A 122 12.27 -7.21 -7.07
C LYS A 122 10.88 -7.23 -6.41
N SER A 123 10.11 -6.12 -6.39
CA SER A 123 8.78 -6.11 -5.73
C SER A 123 7.63 -6.63 -6.62
N LEU A 124 7.88 -6.81 -7.92
CA LEU A 124 6.92 -7.45 -8.82
C LEU A 124 7.15 -8.96 -8.75
N GLY A 125 6.18 -9.72 -8.23
CA GLY A 125 6.29 -11.17 -8.04
C GLY A 125 6.75 -11.90 -9.32
N VAL A 126 7.41 -13.05 -9.16
CA VAL A 126 8.08 -13.82 -10.25
C VAL A 126 7.18 -14.01 -11.48
N LYS A 127 5.88 -14.27 -11.28
CA LYS A 127 4.89 -14.38 -12.37
C LYS A 127 4.81 -13.13 -13.25
N LEU A 128 4.83 -11.94 -12.66
CA LEU A 128 4.78 -10.68 -13.40
C LEU A 128 6.09 -10.43 -14.16
N GLN A 129 7.23 -10.87 -13.61
CA GLN A 129 8.49 -10.85 -14.35
C GLN A 129 8.48 -11.81 -15.54
N ILE A 130 7.93 -13.02 -15.39
CA ILE A 130 7.71 -13.96 -16.49
C ILE A 130 6.83 -13.33 -17.57
N LEU A 131 5.69 -12.74 -17.20
CA LEU A 131 4.81 -12.06 -18.17
C LEU A 131 5.55 -10.93 -18.92
N LYS A 132 6.36 -10.13 -18.23
CA LYS A 132 7.16 -9.06 -18.86
C LYS A 132 8.23 -9.61 -19.80
N LEU A 133 8.88 -10.72 -19.46
CA LEU A 133 9.86 -11.36 -20.35
C LEU A 133 9.17 -11.91 -21.60
N LEU A 134 7.99 -12.52 -21.45
CA LEU A 134 7.19 -13.03 -22.57
C LEU A 134 6.55 -11.93 -23.42
N ASP A 135 6.41 -10.71 -22.89
CA ASP A 135 6.00 -9.51 -23.65
C ASP A 135 7.10 -9.08 -24.64
N MET A 136 8.36 -9.39 -24.36
CA MET A 136 9.50 -9.10 -25.24
C MET A 136 9.65 -10.12 -26.37
N GLY A 137 9.05 -11.30 -26.24
CA GLY A 137 9.12 -12.35 -27.24
C GLY A 137 8.81 -13.74 -26.69
N VAL A 138 8.70 -14.70 -27.62
CA VAL A 138 8.55 -16.12 -27.29
C VAL A 138 9.82 -16.62 -26.60
N SER A 139 9.68 -17.38 -25.52
CA SER A 139 10.82 -17.89 -24.73
C SER A 139 10.54 -19.30 -24.20
N TYR A 140 11.57 -20.00 -23.69
CA TYR A 140 11.42 -21.30 -23.02
C TYR A 140 11.91 -21.24 -21.57
N GLY A 141 11.51 -22.23 -20.75
CA GLY A 141 11.64 -22.19 -19.29
C GLY A 141 13.06 -21.91 -18.76
N TYR A 142 14.08 -22.51 -19.37
CA TYR A 142 15.47 -22.27 -18.98
C TYR A 142 15.97 -20.85 -19.28
N GLU A 143 15.56 -20.27 -20.41
CA GLU A 143 15.92 -18.91 -20.79
C GLU A 143 15.26 -17.90 -19.85
N LEU A 144 13.98 -18.11 -19.52
CA LEU A 144 13.27 -17.33 -18.50
C LEU A 144 13.96 -17.42 -17.14
N TRP A 145 14.32 -18.63 -16.69
CA TRP A 145 15.05 -18.83 -15.44
C TRP A 145 16.39 -18.08 -15.40
N LYS A 146 17.14 -18.11 -16.51
CA LYS A 146 18.40 -17.35 -16.65
C LYS A 146 18.15 -15.84 -16.56
N ALA A 147 17.10 -15.33 -17.19
CA ALA A 147 16.74 -13.91 -17.17
C ALA A 147 16.20 -13.44 -15.80
N LEU A 148 15.61 -14.33 -15.01
CA LEU A 148 15.08 -14.05 -13.66
C LEU A 148 16.17 -13.99 -12.57
N GLY A 149 17.44 -14.27 -12.90
CA GLY A 149 18.58 -14.08 -12.01
C GLY A 149 18.98 -15.29 -11.17
N ARG A 150 18.44 -16.49 -11.45
CA ARG A 150 18.80 -17.78 -10.81
C ARG A 150 18.59 -17.89 -9.28
N ASP A 151 18.07 -16.84 -8.63
CA ASP A 151 17.69 -16.85 -7.21
C ASP A 151 16.49 -17.79 -6.92
N ILE A 152 15.78 -18.23 -7.94
CA ILE A 152 14.68 -19.20 -7.87
C ILE A 152 15.07 -20.52 -8.52
N SER A 153 14.49 -21.64 -8.06
CA SER A 153 14.72 -22.93 -8.71
C SER A 153 14.08 -22.98 -10.10
N ILE A 154 14.66 -23.75 -11.01
CA ILE A 154 14.07 -23.98 -12.34
C ILE A 154 12.68 -24.64 -12.22
N GLN A 155 12.47 -25.47 -11.21
CA GLN A 155 11.18 -26.09 -10.91
C GLN A 155 10.12 -25.04 -10.55
N ALA A 156 10.47 -24.03 -9.74
CA ALA A 156 9.55 -22.94 -9.41
C ALA A 156 9.17 -22.12 -10.65
N VAL A 157 10.10 -21.93 -11.60
CA VAL A 157 9.77 -21.29 -12.89
C VAL A 157 8.73 -22.09 -13.67
N TYR A 158 8.90 -23.42 -13.76
CA TYR A 158 7.92 -24.28 -14.43
C TYR A 158 6.57 -24.31 -13.70
N GLN A 159 6.56 -24.31 -12.36
CA GLN A 159 5.33 -24.19 -11.58
C GLN A 159 4.59 -22.89 -11.91
N HIS A 160 5.29 -21.75 -11.93
CA HIS A 160 4.67 -20.49 -12.28
C HIS A 160 4.18 -20.45 -13.74
N LEU A 161 4.91 -21.05 -14.67
CA LEU A 161 4.47 -21.16 -16.06
C LEU A 161 3.19 -21.99 -16.19
N ASN A 162 3.08 -23.10 -15.45
CA ASN A 162 1.87 -23.93 -15.42
C ASN A 162 0.68 -23.15 -14.83
N GLU A 163 0.87 -22.46 -13.69
CA GLU A 163 -0.17 -21.64 -13.07
C GLU A 163 -0.62 -20.47 -13.98
N LEU A 164 0.29 -19.91 -14.79
CA LEU A 164 -0.02 -18.86 -15.76
C LEU A 164 -0.75 -19.43 -17.00
N GLU A 165 -0.44 -20.66 -17.39
CA GLU A 165 -1.10 -21.40 -18.47
C GLU A 165 -2.52 -21.82 -18.08
N GLU A 166 -2.72 -22.34 -16.86
CA GLU A 166 -4.05 -22.66 -16.28
C GLU A 166 -4.97 -21.43 -16.22
N LYS A 167 -4.40 -20.24 -16.01
CA LYS A 167 -5.13 -18.96 -16.00
C LYS A 167 -5.31 -18.35 -17.40
N GLU A 168 -4.79 -19.02 -18.44
CA GLU A 168 -4.80 -18.58 -19.84
C GLU A 168 -4.10 -17.23 -20.04
N LEU A 169 -3.14 -16.87 -19.19
CA LEU A 169 -2.32 -15.66 -19.35
C LEU A 169 -1.11 -15.92 -20.24
N VAL A 170 -0.65 -17.17 -20.24
CA VAL A 170 0.41 -17.69 -21.09
C VAL A 170 -0.15 -18.88 -21.85
N LYS A 171 0.29 -19.10 -23.08
CA LYS A 171 0.09 -20.35 -23.81
C LYS A 171 1.43 -20.93 -24.18
N SER A 172 1.48 -22.24 -24.35
CA SER A 172 2.67 -22.93 -24.81
C SER A 172 2.47 -23.70 -26.11
N ASP A 173 3.58 -23.94 -26.78
CA ASP A 173 3.65 -24.79 -27.96
C ASP A 173 4.98 -25.56 -27.96
N TRP A 174 4.95 -26.79 -28.46
CA TRP A 174 6.14 -27.62 -28.59
C TRP A 174 6.80 -27.37 -29.93
N LYS A 175 8.06 -26.94 -29.91
CA LYS A 175 8.90 -26.84 -31.11
C LYS A 175 10.15 -27.67 -30.90
N GLU A 176 10.33 -28.65 -31.79
CA GLU A 176 11.41 -29.63 -31.75
C GLU A 176 11.45 -30.39 -30.41
N ARG A 177 12.38 -30.02 -29.51
CA ARG A 177 12.60 -30.66 -28.20
C ARG A 177 12.28 -29.75 -27.02
N ARG A 178 11.68 -28.57 -27.25
CA ARG A 178 11.44 -27.57 -26.21
C ARG A 178 10.00 -27.08 -26.22
N LYS A 179 9.46 -26.89 -25.02
CA LYS A 179 8.18 -26.21 -24.78
C LYS A 179 8.44 -24.70 -24.71
N TYR A 180 7.92 -23.97 -25.70
CA TYR A 180 7.99 -22.52 -25.78
C TYR A 180 6.72 -21.90 -25.21
N TYR A 181 6.85 -20.72 -24.63
CA TYR A 181 5.79 -19.98 -23.98
C TYR A 181 5.66 -18.60 -24.61
N GLN A 182 4.43 -18.09 -24.68
CA GLN A 182 4.12 -16.74 -25.15
C GLN A 182 2.88 -16.21 -24.44
N LEU A 183 2.76 -14.88 -24.38
CA LEU A 183 1.54 -14.26 -23.85
C LEU A 183 0.33 -14.58 -24.74
N THR A 184 -0.82 -14.77 -24.09
CA THR A 184 -2.13 -14.69 -24.74
C THR A 184 -2.58 -13.23 -24.83
N GLU A 185 -3.66 -12.96 -25.57
CA GLU A 185 -4.27 -11.62 -25.58
C GLU A 185 -4.76 -11.19 -24.18
N LYS A 186 -5.31 -12.13 -23.41
CA LYS A 186 -5.67 -11.93 -21.99
C LYS A 186 -4.44 -11.57 -21.15
N GLY A 187 -3.32 -12.29 -21.34
CA GLY A 187 -2.04 -12.01 -20.68
C GLY A 187 -1.50 -10.62 -20.99
N LYS A 188 -1.51 -10.21 -22.26
CA LYS A 188 -1.12 -8.86 -22.70
C LYS A 188 -2.01 -7.79 -22.09
N HIS A 189 -3.32 -8.00 -22.08
CA HIS A 189 -4.27 -7.05 -21.51
C HIS A 189 -4.04 -6.84 -20.00
N VAL A 190 -3.91 -7.93 -19.24
CA VAL A 190 -3.60 -7.88 -17.80
C VAL A 190 -2.27 -7.17 -17.55
N LEU A 191 -1.24 -7.48 -18.33
CA LEU A 191 0.05 -6.84 -18.20
C LEU A 191 -0.03 -5.32 -18.47
N ASN A 192 -0.83 -4.90 -19.46
CA ASN A 192 -1.05 -3.50 -19.76
C ASN A 192 -1.80 -2.77 -18.64
N LEU A 193 -2.86 -3.37 -18.08
CA LEU A 193 -3.57 -2.81 -16.92
C LEU A 193 -2.64 -2.60 -15.73
N LEU A 194 -1.74 -3.57 -15.47
CA LEU A 194 -0.73 -3.45 -14.42
C LEU A 194 0.28 -2.34 -14.72
N LYS A 195 0.72 -2.17 -15.98
CA LYS A 195 1.59 -1.06 -16.39
C LYS A 195 0.89 0.29 -16.14
N THR A 196 -0.37 0.42 -16.50
CA THR A 196 -1.17 1.63 -16.26
C THR A 196 -1.33 1.92 -14.77
N LEU A 197 -1.66 0.91 -13.95
CA LEU A 197 -1.75 1.07 -12.50
C LEU A 197 -0.43 1.54 -11.89
N ILE A 198 0.70 0.99 -12.34
CA ILE A 198 2.03 1.42 -11.89
C ILE A 198 2.32 2.88 -12.26
N LEU A 199 1.79 3.39 -13.38
CA LEU A 199 1.97 4.80 -13.77
C LEU A 199 1.08 5.76 -12.96
N LEU A 200 0.04 5.25 -12.29
CA LEU A 200 -0.88 6.04 -11.47
C LEU A 200 -0.38 6.25 -10.03
N PHE A 201 0.68 5.57 -9.60
CA PHE A 201 1.27 5.65 -8.26
C PHE A 201 2.78 5.94 -8.30
#